data_AF-A0A3B9V8E4-F1
#
_entry.id   AF-A0A3B9V8E4-F1
#
_cell.length_a   1.000
_cell.length_b   1.000
_cell.length_c   1.000
_cell.angle_alpha   90.00
_cell.angle_beta   90.00
_cell.angle_gamma   90.00
#
_symmetry.space_group_name_H-M   'P 1'
#
loop_
_entity.id
_entity.type
_entity.pdbx_description
1 polymer ?
#
loop_
_entity_poly.entity_id
_entity_poly.type
_entity_poly.pdbx_seq_one_letter_code
_entity_poly.pdbx_strand_id
1 'polypeptide(L)'
;MFGFLNFFKRKPAETVAPSEEPPTKSIDPPKIMEISQPEKPFKPPSKKQLEECERLGLEVKPNMSSREVWQLIKDVQKDPKYKKLYDEYIAEQNAICEAEEREEFGDAVVDEQKKWQKLCSTRLHHVVVFKKGKTLDADILEFESANIEGENEYYVKIEGYRPKIYNPHGEDPHIEWIREISFRPEQIFEVITLPNQIDIYAIDDYKNALKKAKELKEKYQ
;
A
#
# COMPACT_ATOMS: atom_id res chain seq x y z
N MET A 1 31.30 7.02 -42.36
CA MET A 1 31.58 7.67 -43.67
C MET A 1 30.41 7.34 -44.59
N PHE A 2 30.05 8.24 -45.50
CA PHE A 2 28.85 8.21 -46.37
C PHE A 2 27.48 8.41 -45.71
N GLY A 3 26.73 9.37 -46.26
CA GLY A 3 25.28 9.52 -46.16
C GLY A 3 24.75 9.92 -47.55
N PHE A 4 23.43 10.02 -47.76
CA PHE A 4 22.87 10.45 -49.06
C PHE A 4 21.53 11.20 -49.00
N LEU A 5 21.26 11.91 -50.10
CA LEU A 5 20.25 12.95 -50.36
C LEU A 5 19.46 12.59 -51.66
N ASN A 6 18.25 13.07 -51.99
CA ASN A 6 17.18 13.84 -51.30
C ASN A 6 15.92 13.82 -52.24
N PHE A 7 14.86 14.59 -51.93
CA PHE A 7 13.75 15.00 -52.83
C PHE A 7 12.73 13.90 -53.22
N PHE A 8 11.48 14.18 -53.66
CA PHE A 8 10.75 15.36 -54.23
C PHE A 8 9.41 15.61 -53.45
N LYS A 9 8.82 16.83 -53.26
CA LYS A 9 8.09 17.76 -54.19
C LYS A 9 6.92 17.10 -54.99
N ARG A 10 5.73 17.68 -55.26
CA ARG A 10 4.98 18.93 -54.88
C ARG A 10 3.55 18.91 -55.53
N LYS A 11 2.47 19.30 -54.80
CA LYS A 11 1.26 20.12 -55.21
C LYS A 11 0.44 19.74 -56.51
N PRO A 12 -0.69 20.42 -56.88
CA PRO A 12 -1.55 21.45 -56.23
C PRO A 12 -3.07 21.08 -56.15
N ALA A 13 -3.94 22.08 -55.93
CA ALA A 13 -5.40 21.99 -55.72
C ALA A 13 -6.24 22.55 -56.91
N GLU A 14 -7.57 22.47 -56.83
CA GLU A 14 -8.52 23.08 -57.78
C GLU A 14 -9.79 23.60 -57.07
N THR A 15 -10.53 24.52 -57.71
CA THR A 15 -11.57 25.39 -57.09
C THR A 15 -12.78 25.54 -58.01
N VAL A 16 -14.02 25.50 -57.47
CA VAL A 16 -15.26 25.89 -58.21
C VAL A 16 -16.22 26.64 -57.27
N ALA A 17 -17.02 27.57 -57.83
CA ALA A 17 -17.90 28.51 -57.11
C ALA A 17 -19.41 28.32 -57.50
N PRO A 18 -20.36 29.27 -57.31
CA PRO A 18 -21.62 29.00 -56.60
C PRO A 18 -22.91 29.02 -57.47
N SER A 19 -24.07 28.74 -56.86
CA SER A 19 -25.41 28.90 -57.46
C SER A 19 -26.47 29.37 -56.44
N GLU A 20 -27.60 29.90 -56.93
CA GLU A 20 -28.48 30.85 -56.23
C GLU A 20 -29.66 30.23 -55.41
N GLU A 21 -30.32 31.14 -54.67
CA GLU A 21 -31.49 31.09 -53.74
C GLU A 21 -32.80 30.43 -54.27
N PRO A 22 -33.88 30.13 -53.45
CA PRO A 22 -34.59 31.11 -52.58
C PRO A 22 -35.32 30.50 -51.33
N PRO A 23 -36.43 31.04 -50.73
CA PRO A 23 -36.36 31.52 -49.35
C PRO A 23 -37.31 30.88 -48.32
N THR A 24 -37.00 31.15 -47.04
CA THR A 24 -37.81 31.04 -45.80
C THR A 24 -39.21 30.40 -45.85
N LYS A 25 -39.37 29.32 -45.07
CA LYS A 25 -40.57 29.10 -44.25
C LYS A 25 -40.18 29.02 -42.77
N SER A 26 -40.82 29.85 -41.95
CA SER A 26 -40.74 29.78 -40.49
C SER A 26 -41.31 28.46 -40.01
N ILE A 27 -40.49 27.68 -39.30
CA ILE A 27 -40.94 26.56 -38.48
C ILE A 27 -40.35 26.82 -37.10
N ASP A 28 -41.21 26.95 -36.09
CA ASP A 28 -40.78 27.13 -34.71
C ASP A 28 -39.85 25.98 -34.31
N PRO A 29 -38.74 26.25 -33.59
CA PRO A 29 -37.86 25.17 -33.13
C PRO A 29 -38.68 24.24 -32.22
N PRO A 30 -38.61 22.91 -32.43
CA PRO A 30 -39.36 21.98 -31.61
C PRO A 30 -38.96 22.16 -30.15
N LYS A 31 -39.97 22.34 -29.29
CA LYS A 31 -39.80 22.48 -27.84
C LYS A 31 -38.97 21.30 -27.34
N ILE A 32 -37.71 21.58 -27.01
CA ILE A 32 -36.82 20.59 -26.41
C ILE A 32 -37.47 20.20 -25.08
N MET A 33 -38.09 19.03 -25.04
CA MET A 33 -38.37 18.37 -23.78
C MET A 33 -37.00 18.07 -23.18
N GLU A 34 -36.64 18.77 -22.11
CA GLU A 34 -35.56 18.30 -21.24
C GLU A 34 -35.92 16.90 -20.80
N ILE A 35 -35.28 15.91 -21.43
CA ILE A 35 -35.16 14.58 -20.87
C ILE A 35 -34.22 14.77 -19.68
N SER A 36 -34.80 15.12 -18.53
CA SER A 36 -34.13 15.03 -17.26
C SER A 36 -33.67 13.58 -17.13
N GLN A 37 -32.36 13.35 -17.31
CA GLN A 37 -31.78 12.07 -16.98
C GLN A 37 -32.13 11.82 -15.51
N PRO A 38 -32.70 10.67 -15.15
CA PRO A 38 -32.94 10.37 -13.75
C PRO A 38 -31.59 10.45 -13.04
N GLU A 39 -31.48 11.37 -12.08
CA GLU A 39 -30.28 11.49 -11.25
C GLU A 39 -29.94 10.11 -10.71
N LYS A 40 -28.70 9.65 -10.92
CA LYS A 40 -28.28 8.34 -10.40
C LYS A 40 -28.57 8.32 -8.90
N PRO A 41 -29.36 7.37 -8.39
CA PRO A 41 -29.79 7.40 -7.00
C PRO A 41 -28.56 7.48 -6.09
N PHE A 42 -28.51 8.53 -5.28
CA PHE A 42 -27.40 8.77 -4.37
C PHE A 42 -27.21 7.54 -3.48
N LYS A 43 -26.00 6.97 -3.46
CA LYS A 43 -25.70 5.86 -2.56
C LYS A 43 -25.91 6.35 -1.12
N PRO A 44 -26.83 5.75 -0.34
CA PRO A 44 -27.09 6.22 1.02
C PRO A 44 -25.85 5.99 1.91
N PRO A 45 -25.70 6.78 2.99
CA PRO A 45 -24.62 6.59 3.96
C PRO A 45 -24.65 5.18 4.55
N SER A 46 -23.47 4.61 4.77
CA SER A 46 -23.35 3.33 5.48
C SER A 46 -23.57 3.50 6.99
N LYS A 47 -23.95 2.42 7.69
CA LYS A 47 -24.15 2.41 9.15
C LYS A 47 -22.98 3.06 9.90
N LYS A 48 -21.74 2.67 9.56
CA LYS A 48 -20.50 3.23 10.12
C LYS A 48 -20.36 4.76 9.93
N GLN A 49 -20.85 5.32 8.83
CA GLN A 49 -20.82 6.76 8.59
C GLN A 49 -21.86 7.51 9.41
N LEU A 50 -23.01 6.88 9.71
CA LEU A 50 -24.03 7.46 10.57
C LEU A 50 -23.58 7.41 12.04
N GLU A 51 -23.01 6.29 12.48
CA GLU A 51 -22.42 6.10 13.81
C GLU A 51 -21.29 7.11 14.08
N GLU A 52 -20.38 7.33 13.12
CA GLU A 52 -19.31 8.33 13.24
C GLU A 52 -19.86 9.77 13.28
N CYS A 53 -20.93 10.08 12.53
CA CYS A 53 -21.59 11.37 12.64
C CYS A 53 -22.26 11.57 14.00
N GLU A 54 -22.98 10.57 14.52
CA GLU A 54 -23.59 10.62 15.84
C GLU A 54 -22.54 10.86 16.94
N ARG A 55 -21.43 10.10 16.89
CA ARG A 55 -20.28 10.22 17.79
C ARG A 55 -19.62 11.60 17.75
N LEU A 56 -19.52 12.20 16.55
CA LEU A 56 -18.99 13.56 16.36
C LEU A 56 -20.04 14.68 16.60
N GLY A 57 -21.30 14.34 16.91
CA GLY A 57 -22.39 15.31 17.12
C GLY A 57 -22.83 16.03 15.83
N LEU A 58 -22.75 15.34 14.68
CA LEU A 58 -23.02 15.88 13.36
C LEU A 58 -24.43 15.52 12.86
N GLU A 59 -25.19 16.54 12.48
CA GLU A 59 -26.53 16.37 11.91
C GLU A 59 -26.46 15.85 10.46
N VAL A 60 -26.91 14.60 10.24
CA VAL A 60 -27.06 14.02 8.90
C VAL A 60 -28.49 14.26 8.40
N LYS A 61 -28.63 14.96 7.28
CA LYS A 61 -29.95 15.24 6.67
C LYS A 61 -30.44 14.02 5.87
N PRO A 62 -31.76 13.75 5.81
CA PRO A 62 -32.31 12.52 5.20
C PRO A 62 -31.90 12.25 3.74
N ASN A 63 -31.52 13.28 2.99
CA ASN A 63 -31.15 13.17 1.57
C ASN A 63 -29.62 13.24 1.32
N MET A 64 -28.78 13.26 2.37
CA MET A 64 -27.33 13.27 2.19
C MET A 64 -26.82 11.93 1.64
N SER A 65 -26.00 12.00 0.61
CA SER A 65 -25.28 10.84 0.07
C SER A 65 -24.12 10.40 0.98
N SER A 66 -23.69 9.14 0.82
CA SER A 66 -22.48 8.60 1.46
C SER A 66 -21.23 9.45 1.20
N ARG A 67 -21.16 10.14 0.04
CA ARG A 67 -20.04 11.03 -0.29
C ARG A 67 -20.08 12.34 0.50
N GLU A 68 -21.26 12.93 0.65
CA GLU A 68 -21.44 14.17 1.43
C GLU A 68 -21.19 13.92 2.91
N VAL A 69 -21.69 12.80 3.46
CA VAL A 69 -21.42 12.42 4.85
C VAL A 69 -19.93 12.14 5.09
N TRP A 70 -19.25 11.44 4.17
CA TRP A 70 -17.79 11.26 4.27
C TRP A 70 -17.02 12.60 4.24
N GLN A 71 -17.45 13.53 3.38
CA GLN A 71 -16.82 14.84 3.27
C GLN A 71 -17.08 15.69 4.54
N LEU A 72 -18.29 15.64 5.09
CA LEU A 72 -18.67 16.30 6.35
C LEU A 72 -17.81 15.82 7.53
N ILE A 73 -17.67 14.50 7.72
CA ILE A 73 -16.80 13.90 8.74
C ILE A 73 -15.35 14.38 8.55
N LYS A 74 -14.84 14.31 7.32
CA LYS A 74 -13.47 14.72 6.99
C LYS A 74 -13.20 16.21 7.21
N ASP A 75 -14.18 17.07 6.97
CA ASP A 75 -14.04 18.52 7.19
C ASP A 75 -14.09 18.87 8.68
N VAL A 76 -14.92 18.17 9.46
CA VAL A 76 -14.99 18.31 10.93
C VAL A 76 -13.70 17.83 11.59
N GLN A 77 -13.14 16.71 11.14
CA GLN A 77 -11.86 16.18 11.64
C GLN A 77 -10.63 17.07 11.35
N LYS A 78 -10.78 18.20 10.63
CA LYS A 78 -9.73 19.23 10.51
C LYS A 78 -9.62 20.13 11.74
N ASP A 79 -10.69 20.26 12.52
CA ASP A 79 -10.67 20.97 13.80
C ASP A 79 -9.92 20.11 14.84
N PRO A 80 -8.88 20.65 15.51
CA PRO A 80 -8.11 19.92 16.53
C PRO A 80 -8.95 19.27 17.63
N LYS A 81 -10.11 19.85 18.00
CA LYS A 81 -11.02 19.29 19.00
C LYS A 81 -11.62 17.96 18.54
N TYR A 82 -12.19 17.94 17.33
CA TYR A 82 -12.82 16.75 16.78
C TYR A 82 -11.81 15.72 16.32
N LYS A 83 -10.62 16.17 15.86
CA LYS A 83 -9.48 15.27 15.65
C LYS A 83 -9.09 14.55 16.94
N LYS A 84 -8.94 15.27 18.06
CA LYS A 84 -8.61 14.65 19.36
C LYS A 84 -9.66 13.62 19.77
N LEU A 85 -10.95 13.91 19.61
CA LEU A 85 -12.04 12.96 19.88
C LEU A 85 -12.02 11.73 18.95
N TYR A 86 -11.55 11.87 17.71
CA TYR A 86 -11.34 10.74 16.81
C TYR A 86 -10.12 9.90 17.24
N ASP A 87 -8.98 10.56 17.50
CA ASP A 87 -7.74 9.92 17.93
C ASP A 87 -7.94 9.15 19.27
N GLU A 88 -8.71 9.70 20.21
CA GLU A 88 -9.12 9.07 21.47
C GLU A 88 -10.00 7.82 21.25
N TYR A 89 -10.99 7.91 20.37
CA TYR A 89 -11.85 6.78 20.03
C TYR A 89 -11.06 5.64 19.35
N ILE A 90 -10.15 5.97 18.42
CA ILE A 90 -9.28 4.96 17.80
C ILE A 90 -8.35 4.33 18.84
N ALA A 91 -7.83 5.10 19.81
CA ALA A 91 -7.03 4.55 20.90
C ALA A 91 -7.84 3.61 21.82
N GLU A 92 -9.10 3.95 22.13
CA GLU A 92 -10.02 3.10 22.89
C GLU A 92 -10.33 1.79 22.14
N GLN A 93 -10.69 1.86 20.86
CA GLN A 93 -10.94 0.66 20.04
C GLN A 93 -9.70 -0.24 19.94
N ASN A 94 -8.51 0.34 19.74
CA ASN A 94 -7.25 -0.42 19.73
C ASN A 94 -6.97 -1.07 21.10
N ALA A 95 -7.29 -0.40 22.21
CA ALA A 95 -7.12 -0.95 23.55
C ALA A 95 -8.10 -2.09 23.86
N ILE A 96 -9.33 -2.03 23.32
CA ILE A 96 -10.31 -3.13 23.40
C ILE A 96 -9.81 -4.34 22.61
N CYS A 97 -9.42 -4.17 21.34
CA CYS A 97 -8.91 -5.29 20.54
C CYS A 97 -7.62 -5.89 21.14
N GLU A 98 -6.72 -5.07 21.69
CA GLU A 98 -5.55 -5.57 22.42
C GLU A 98 -5.92 -6.35 23.68
N ALA A 99 -6.96 -5.93 24.41
CA ALA A 99 -7.42 -6.68 25.59
C ALA A 99 -8.03 -8.03 25.19
N GLU A 100 -8.80 -8.08 24.10
CA GLU A 100 -9.33 -9.32 23.51
C GLU A 100 -8.20 -10.25 23.04
N GLU A 101 -7.20 -9.73 22.31
CA GLU A 101 -6.00 -10.48 21.89
C GLU A 101 -5.20 -11.02 23.09
N ARG A 102 -5.07 -10.24 24.18
CA ARG A 102 -4.38 -10.67 25.41
C ARG A 102 -5.17 -11.71 26.20
N GLU A 103 -6.50 -11.65 26.18
CA GLU A 103 -7.36 -12.68 26.80
C GLU A 103 -7.29 -14.01 26.03
N GLU A 104 -7.23 -13.97 24.68
CA GLU A 104 -7.16 -15.18 23.84
C GLU A 104 -5.75 -15.79 23.79
N PHE A 105 -4.72 -14.99 23.53
CA PHE A 105 -3.35 -15.48 23.22
C PHE A 105 -2.36 -15.34 24.38
N GLY A 106 -2.67 -14.51 25.38
CA GLY A 106 -1.80 -14.22 26.53
C GLY A 106 -0.71 -13.17 26.25
N ASP A 107 -0.38 -12.41 27.29
CA ASP A 107 0.52 -11.25 27.22
C ASP A 107 1.85 -11.50 26.50
N ALA A 108 2.51 -12.63 26.78
CA ALA A 108 3.82 -12.94 26.23
C ALA A 108 3.82 -13.10 24.70
N VAL A 109 2.76 -13.70 24.15
CA VAL A 109 2.63 -13.92 22.70
C VAL A 109 2.29 -12.61 22.00
N VAL A 110 1.40 -11.80 22.57
CA VAL A 110 1.02 -10.48 22.04
C VAL A 110 2.20 -9.51 22.07
N ASP A 111 2.96 -9.45 23.17
CA ASP A 111 4.14 -8.58 23.29
C ASP A 111 5.24 -8.97 22.28
N GLU A 112 5.46 -10.28 22.08
CA GLU A 112 6.39 -10.75 21.06
C GLU A 112 5.88 -10.45 19.64
N GLN A 113 4.59 -10.67 19.35
CA GLN A 113 4.00 -10.34 18.05
C GLN A 113 4.23 -8.85 17.73
N LYS A 114 3.89 -7.96 18.66
CA LYS A 114 4.05 -6.50 18.49
C LYS A 114 5.50 -6.09 18.26
N LYS A 115 6.46 -6.71 18.95
CA LYS A 115 7.90 -6.53 18.73
C LYS A 115 8.29 -6.85 17.28
N TRP A 116 7.83 -7.97 16.74
CA TRP A 116 8.14 -8.39 15.37
C TRP A 116 7.37 -7.60 14.31
N GLN A 117 6.08 -7.35 14.53
CA GLN A 117 5.23 -6.58 13.61
C GLN A 117 5.73 -5.13 13.47
N LYS A 118 6.34 -4.56 14.51
CA LYS A 118 7.06 -3.28 14.43
C LYS A 118 8.22 -3.33 13.43
N LEU A 119 8.99 -4.43 13.38
CA LEU A 119 10.06 -4.59 12.38
C LEU A 119 9.49 -4.71 10.97
N CYS A 120 8.46 -5.55 10.76
CA CYS A 120 7.78 -5.67 9.47
C CYS A 120 7.22 -4.32 8.97
N SER A 121 6.67 -3.49 9.88
CA SER A 121 6.13 -2.18 9.53
C SER A 121 7.16 -1.18 8.98
N THR A 122 8.47 -1.43 9.18
CA THR A 122 9.52 -0.50 8.73
C THR A 122 9.72 -0.47 7.21
N ARG A 123 9.41 -1.57 6.50
CA ARG A 123 9.76 -1.78 5.09
C ARG A 123 11.25 -1.60 4.78
N LEU A 124 12.10 -1.77 5.78
CA LEU A 124 13.55 -1.76 5.64
C LEU A 124 14.04 -3.20 5.57
N HIS A 125 15.20 -3.40 4.97
CA HIS A 125 15.86 -4.70 4.98
C HIS A 125 16.66 -4.86 6.28
N HIS A 126 16.74 -6.07 6.81
CA HIS A 126 17.40 -6.37 8.08
C HIS A 126 18.55 -7.37 7.87
N VAL A 127 19.69 -7.14 8.50
CA VAL A 127 20.70 -8.18 8.73
C VAL A 127 20.16 -9.10 9.81
N VAL A 128 20.06 -10.40 9.54
CA VAL A 128 19.47 -11.38 10.46
C VAL A 128 20.39 -12.58 10.64
N VAL A 129 20.68 -12.94 11.89
CA VAL A 129 21.36 -14.20 12.25
C VAL A 129 20.32 -15.17 12.80
N PHE A 130 20.21 -16.36 12.21
CA PHE A 130 19.13 -17.29 12.51
C PHE A 130 19.52 -18.77 12.44
N LYS A 131 18.75 -19.61 13.11
CA LYS A 131 18.89 -21.06 13.15
C LYS A 131 18.27 -21.70 11.91
N LYS A 132 19.10 -22.37 11.11
CA LYS A 132 18.68 -23.20 9.99
C LYS A 132 18.94 -24.67 10.32
N GLY A 133 17.93 -25.34 10.88
CA GLY A 133 18.06 -26.72 11.36
C GLY A 133 19.04 -26.83 12.54
N LYS A 134 20.21 -27.44 12.31
CA LYS A 134 21.27 -27.60 13.32
C LYS A 134 22.39 -26.56 13.22
N THR A 135 22.38 -25.68 12.21
CA THR A 135 23.44 -24.70 11.95
C THR A 135 22.92 -23.26 12.06
N LEU A 136 23.82 -22.31 12.28
CA LEU A 136 23.52 -20.89 12.11
C LEU A 136 23.75 -20.47 10.66
N ASP A 137 22.79 -19.72 10.13
CA ASP A 137 22.87 -18.99 8.86
C ASP A 137 22.75 -17.49 9.15
N ALA A 138 23.20 -16.65 8.22
CA ALA A 138 23.02 -15.21 8.32
C ALA A 138 22.88 -14.60 6.93
N ASP A 139 21.87 -13.77 6.76
CA ASP A 139 21.53 -13.13 5.48
C ASP A 139 20.82 -11.79 5.71
N ILE A 140 20.48 -11.12 4.61
CA ILE A 140 19.62 -9.95 4.60
C ILE A 140 18.19 -10.40 4.33
N LEU A 141 17.23 -9.98 5.14
CA LEU A 141 15.81 -10.35 5.00
C LEU A 141 14.94 -9.09 4.94
N GLU A 142 13.87 -9.15 4.14
CA GLU A 142 12.74 -8.23 4.25
C GLU A 142 11.66 -8.94 5.07
N PHE A 143 11.29 -8.40 6.23
CA PHE A 143 10.20 -8.96 7.04
C PHE A 143 8.86 -8.35 6.59
N GLU A 144 7.88 -9.20 6.30
CA GLU A 144 6.57 -8.77 5.78
C GLU A 144 5.46 -8.90 6.83
N SER A 145 5.41 -10.02 7.55
CA SER A 145 4.32 -10.33 8.48
C SER A 145 4.85 -10.87 9.82
N ALA A 146 4.05 -10.68 10.88
CA ALA A 146 4.25 -11.30 12.18
C ALA A 146 2.86 -11.60 12.76
N ASN A 147 2.46 -12.87 12.67
CA ASN A 147 1.12 -13.34 12.99
C ASN A 147 1.18 -14.34 14.13
N ILE A 148 0.13 -14.41 14.95
CA ILE A 148 -0.05 -15.48 15.91
C ILE A 148 -0.62 -16.70 15.17
N GLU A 149 0.00 -17.86 15.37
CA GLU A 149 -0.45 -19.16 14.86
C GLU A 149 -0.53 -20.18 16.00
N GLY A 150 -1.23 -21.29 15.76
CA GLY A 150 -1.44 -22.38 16.70
C GLY A 150 -2.90 -22.51 17.13
N GLU A 151 -3.30 -23.71 17.55
CA GLU A 151 -4.68 -24.01 18.00
C GLU A 151 -4.78 -24.27 19.52
N ASN A 152 -3.69 -24.75 20.13
CA ASN A 152 -3.64 -25.12 21.56
C ASN A 152 -2.42 -24.54 22.29
N GLU A 153 -1.38 -24.17 21.54
CA GLU A 153 -0.16 -23.54 22.01
C GLU A 153 0.17 -22.45 20.98
N TYR A 154 -0.16 -21.20 21.31
CA TYR A 154 0.03 -20.07 20.41
C TYR A 154 1.50 -19.67 20.34
N TYR A 155 1.98 -19.38 19.12
CA TYR A 155 3.33 -18.90 18.86
C TYR A 155 3.30 -17.82 17.78
N VAL A 156 4.27 -16.92 17.80
CA VAL A 156 4.44 -15.95 16.70
C VAL A 156 5.14 -16.63 15.54
N LYS A 157 4.59 -16.47 14.33
CA LYS A 157 5.26 -16.78 13.07
C LYS A 157 5.59 -15.48 12.36
N ILE A 158 6.86 -15.35 12.01
CA ILE A 158 7.43 -14.22 11.28
C ILE A 158 7.63 -14.68 9.84
N GLU A 159 7.11 -13.94 8.88
CA GLU A 159 7.23 -14.24 7.45
C GLU A 159 7.94 -13.09 6.72
N GLY A 160 8.56 -13.42 5.59
CA GLY A 160 9.25 -12.44 4.77
C GLY A 160 9.97 -13.05 3.59
N TYR A 161 10.92 -12.30 3.04
CA TYR A 161 11.64 -12.63 1.82
C TYR A 161 13.15 -12.62 2.00
N ARG A 162 13.81 -13.67 1.46
CA ARG A 162 15.25 -13.74 1.25
C ARG A 162 15.59 -13.29 -0.19
N PRO A 163 16.63 -12.49 -0.40
CA PRO A 163 17.01 -12.02 -1.72
C PRO A 163 17.66 -13.14 -2.55
N LYS A 164 17.60 -12.96 -3.86
CA LYS A 164 18.31 -13.75 -4.86
C LYS A 164 18.84 -12.78 -5.92
N ILE A 165 20.13 -12.85 -6.23
CA ILE A 165 20.65 -12.16 -7.41
C ILE A 165 20.17 -12.92 -8.65
N TYR A 166 19.47 -12.23 -9.53
CA TYR A 166 19.04 -12.74 -10.82
C TYR A 166 19.89 -12.11 -11.93
N ASN A 167 20.34 -12.96 -12.85
CA ASN A 167 21.20 -12.58 -13.98
C ASN A 167 20.44 -12.90 -15.28
N PRO A 168 19.51 -12.05 -15.71
CA PRO A 168 18.82 -12.20 -17.00
C PRO A 168 19.79 -12.10 -18.18
N HIS A 169 19.34 -12.53 -19.38
CA HIS A 169 20.14 -12.42 -20.60
C HIS A 169 19.75 -11.16 -21.38
N GLY A 170 20.67 -10.20 -21.50
CA GLY A 170 20.43 -8.92 -22.20
C GLY A 170 19.94 -7.77 -21.31
N GLU A 171 19.83 -8.00 -20.00
CA GLU A 171 19.49 -7.00 -18.98
C GLU A 171 20.56 -7.03 -17.87
N ASP A 172 20.64 -5.96 -17.07
CA ASP A 172 21.58 -5.89 -15.96
C ASP A 172 21.16 -6.82 -14.79
N PRO A 173 22.12 -7.49 -14.13
CA PRO A 173 21.89 -8.21 -12.88
C PRO A 173 21.16 -7.36 -11.83
N HIS A 174 20.21 -7.98 -11.12
CA HIS A 174 19.45 -7.31 -10.07
C HIS A 174 19.06 -8.27 -8.94
N ILE A 175 18.49 -7.72 -7.87
CA ILE A 175 18.09 -8.42 -6.64
C ILE A 175 16.57 -8.64 -6.67
N GLU A 176 16.14 -9.89 -6.57
CA GLU A 176 14.74 -10.30 -6.42
C GLU A 176 14.47 -10.75 -4.98
N TRP A 177 13.50 -10.13 -4.30
CA TRP A 177 13.03 -10.50 -2.96
C TRP A 177 11.88 -11.52 -3.06
N ILE A 178 12.19 -12.71 -3.60
CA ILE A 178 11.17 -13.71 -4.01
C ILE A 178 11.21 -15.03 -3.24
N ARG A 179 12.17 -15.22 -2.33
CA ARG A 179 12.26 -16.48 -1.56
C ARG A 179 11.56 -16.31 -0.24
N GLU A 180 10.30 -16.70 -0.20
CA GLU A 180 9.51 -16.84 1.03
C GLU A 180 10.27 -17.65 2.08
N ILE A 181 10.26 -17.14 3.31
CA ILE A 181 10.85 -17.74 4.50
C ILE A 181 9.91 -17.50 5.68
N SER A 182 9.91 -18.43 6.62
CA SER A 182 9.20 -18.28 7.89
C SER A 182 10.05 -18.75 9.06
N PHE A 183 9.85 -18.10 10.20
CA PHE A 183 10.57 -18.35 11.45
C PHE A 183 9.62 -18.24 12.64
N ARG A 184 9.95 -18.97 13.71
CA ARG A 184 9.56 -18.58 15.06
C ARG A 184 10.63 -17.67 15.69
N PRO A 185 10.26 -16.77 16.64
CA PRO A 185 11.19 -15.85 17.29
C PRO A 185 12.47 -16.50 17.84
N GLU A 186 12.39 -17.69 18.43
CA GLU A 186 13.52 -18.38 19.08
C GLU A 186 14.53 -18.94 18.06
N GLN A 187 14.18 -18.90 16.77
CA GLN A 187 15.11 -19.20 15.68
C GLN A 187 15.97 -17.98 15.31
N ILE A 188 15.63 -16.77 15.74
CA ILE A 188 16.34 -15.54 15.38
C ILE A 188 17.16 -15.05 16.59
N PHE A 189 18.48 -14.95 16.41
CA PHE A 189 19.41 -14.56 17.47
C PHE A 189 19.73 -13.07 17.49
N GLU A 190 19.75 -12.44 16.31
CA GLU A 190 20.19 -11.07 16.13
C GLU A 190 19.50 -10.45 14.91
N VAL A 191 19.09 -9.18 15.05
CA VAL A 191 18.43 -8.41 13.99
C VAL A 191 18.98 -6.99 14.00
N ILE A 192 19.61 -6.58 12.91
CA ILE A 192 20.08 -5.21 12.70
C ILE A 192 19.39 -4.63 11.46
N THR A 193 18.42 -3.75 11.67
CA THR A 193 17.76 -2.99 10.60
C THR A 193 18.77 -2.12 9.87
N LEU A 194 18.80 -2.21 8.53
CA LEU A 194 19.63 -1.34 7.70
C LEU A 194 19.03 0.07 7.68
N PRO A 195 19.86 1.13 7.61
CA PRO A 195 19.37 2.51 7.67
C PRO A 195 18.56 2.92 6.44
N ASN A 196 18.72 2.20 5.32
CA ASN A 196 17.99 2.41 4.07
C ASN A 196 17.60 1.03 3.49
N GLN A 197 16.55 1.02 2.66
CA GLN A 197 16.27 -0.13 1.79
C GLN A 197 17.42 -0.31 0.78
N ILE A 198 17.72 -1.56 0.41
CA ILE A 198 18.69 -1.86 -0.65
C ILE A 198 17.98 -1.76 -1.99
N ASP A 199 18.45 -0.88 -2.87
CA ASP A 199 17.94 -0.78 -4.24
C ASP A 199 18.19 -2.08 -5.03
N ILE A 200 17.24 -2.46 -5.89
CA ILE A 200 17.29 -3.74 -6.61
C ILE A 200 18.51 -3.88 -7.54
N TYR A 201 19.12 -2.77 -8.00
CA TYR A 201 20.34 -2.79 -8.79
C TYR A 201 21.62 -2.55 -7.95
N ALA A 202 21.49 -2.20 -6.67
CA ALA A 202 22.61 -1.97 -5.74
C ALA A 202 23.23 -3.29 -5.21
N ILE A 203 23.67 -4.14 -6.13
CA ILE A 203 24.25 -5.46 -5.83
C ILE A 203 25.45 -5.39 -4.88
N ASP A 204 26.29 -4.35 -4.98
CA ASP A 204 27.46 -4.23 -4.11
C ASP A 204 27.09 -3.81 -2.68
N ASP A 205 26.04 -3.00 -2.49
CA ASP A 205 25.51 -2.71 -1.16
C ASP A 205 24.92 -3.97 -0.50
N TYR A 206 24.21 -4.80 -1.28
CA TYR A 206 23.77 -6.12 -0.83
C TYR A 206 24.94 -7.03 -0.44
N LYS A 207 25.98 -7.15 -1.28
CA LYS A 207 27.18 -7.95 -0.94
C LYS A 207 27.87 -7.43 0.33
N ASN A 208 27.96 -6.12 0.50
CA ASN A 208 28.56 -5.47 1.67
C ASN A 208 27.73 -5.72 2.94
N ALA A 209 26.40 -5.64 2.85
CA ALA A 209 25.50 -5.99 3.95
C ALA A 209 25.61 -7.48 4.30
N LEU A 210 25.60 -8.38 3.30
CA LEU A 210 25.75 -9.82 3.49
C LEU A 210 27.11 -10.21 4.08
N LYS A 211 28.18 -9.46 3.77
CA LYS A 211 29.49 -9.63 4.42
C LYS A 211 29.39 -9.32 5.92
N LYS A 212 28.79 -8.19 6.29
CA LYS A 212 28.54 -7.81 7.70
C LYS A 212 27.67 -8.84 8.42
N ALA A 213 26.65 -9.40 7.75
CA ALA A 213 25.81 -10.46 8.30
C ALA A 213 26.63 -11.73 8.64
N LYS A 214 27.57 -12.11 7.77
CA LYS A 214 28.46 -13.25 8.00
C LYS A 214 29.47 -13.00 9.12
N GLU A 215 30.06 -11.81 9.18
CA GLU A 215 30.95 -11.38 10.28
C GLU A 215 30.19 -11.33 11.62
N LEU A 216 28.93 -10.91 11.62
CA LEU A 216 28.08 -10.89 12.82
C LEU A 216 27.76 -12.31 13.32
N LYS A 217 27.54 -13.26 12.41
CA LYS A 217 27.30 -14.67 12.72
C LYS A 217 28.45 -15.31 13.50
N GLU A 218 29.70 -14.92 13.25
CA GLU A 218 30.89 -15.47 13.91
C GLU A 218 30.89 -15.23 15.42
N LYS A 219 30.13 -14.24 15.92
CA LYS A 219 29.95 -14.01 17.38
C LYS A 219 29.09 -15.06 18.08
N TYR A 220 28.37 -15.88 17.31
CA TYR A 220 27.41 -16.88 17.79
C TYR A 220 27.87 -18.33 17.51
N GLN A 221 29.12 -18.52 17.09
CA GLN A 221 29.74 -19.83 16.81
C GLN A 221 30.68 -20.28 17.94
#